data_AF-T0NCW6-F1
#
_entry.id   AF-T0NCW6-F1
#
_cell.length_a   1.000
_cell.length_b   1.000
_cell.length_c   1.000
_cell.angle_alpha   90.00
_cell.angle_beta   90.00
_cell.angle_gamma   90.00
#
_symmetry.space_group_name_H-M   'P 1'
#
loop_
_entity.id
_entity.type
_entity.pdbx_description
1 polymer ?
#
loop_
_entity_poly.entity_id
_entity_poly.type
_entity_poly.pdbx_seq_one_letter_code
_entity_poly.pdbx_strand_id
1 'polypeptide(L)' 'MVKVFDINSFEERKQFEIKLQIALLNNTLKIKANSKNPEKYDEYIGERIEKIRNLLDTTAKFTITDGDKVLYSSEIIKNS' A
#
# COMPACT_ATOMS: atom_id res chain seq x y z
N MET A 1 11.78 13.52 -1.10
CA MET A 1 11.63 13.09 -2.50
C MET A 1 10.76 11.83 -2.52
N VAL A 2 9.70 11.81 -3.33
CA VAL A 2 8.78 10.67 -3.42
C VAL A 2 9.28 9.75 -4.52
N LYS A 3 9.48 8.47 -4.22
CA LYS A 3 9.86 7.47 -5.22
C LYS A 3 8.62 7.00 -5.97
N VAL A 4 8.74 6.85 -7.29
CA VAL A 4 7.67 6.26 -8.12
C VAL A 4 8.16 4.90 -8.59
N PHE A 5 7.35 3.88 -8.35
CA PHE A 5 7.61 2.51 -8.77
C PHE A 5 6.52 2.06 -9.73
N ASP A 6 6.88 1.75 -10.97
CA ASP A 6 5.99 1.07 -11.89
C ASP A 6 5.93 -0.41 -11.53
N ILE A 7 4.74 -0.92 -11.23
CA ILE A 7 4.53 -2.33 -10.88
C ILE A 7 5.00 -3.25 -12.02
N ASN A 8 4.86 -2.83 -13.27
CA ASN A 8 5.21 -3.62 -14.44
C ASN A 8 6.73 -3.78 -14.61
N SER A 9 7.53 -3.02 -13.86
CA SER A 9 9.00 -3.13 -13.85
C SER A 9 9.53 -4.25 -12.95
N PHE A 10 8.68 -4.87 -12.12
CA PHE A 10 9.08 -5.97 -11.24
C PHE A 10 8.83 -7.35 -11.87
N GLU A 11 9.45 -8.39 -11.33
CA GLU A 11 9.14 -9.78 -11.68
C GLU A 11 7.71 -10.17 -11.27
N GLU A 12 7.07 -11.08 -12.01
CA GLU A 12 5.66 -11.45 -11.84
C GLU A 12 5.28 -11.79 -10.39
N ARG A 13 6.13 -12.55 -9.70
CA ARG A 13 5.91 -12.90 -8.30
C ARG A 13 5.85 -11.67 -7.40
N LYS A 14 6.79 -10.75 -7.57
CA LYS A 14 6.85 -9.49 -6.81
C LYS A 14 5.68 -8.58 -7.17
N GLN A 15 5.28 -8.53 -8.44
CA GLN A 15 4.07 -7.81 -8.87
C GLN A 15 2.83 -8.32 -8.14
N PHE A 16 2.66 -9.64 -8.12
CA PHE A 16 1.54 -10.29 -7.45
C PHE A 16 1.52 -9.98 -5.95
N GLU A 17 2.65 -10.14 -5.27
CA GLU A 17 2.76 -9.90 -3.83
C GLU A 17 2.43 -8.44 -3.47
N ILE A 18 2.95 -7.47 -4.24
CA ILE A 18 2.65 -6.05 -4.04
C ILE A 18 1.16 -5.77 -4.29
N LYS A 19 0.59 -6.25 -5.40
CA LYS A 19 -0.85 -6.09 -5.72
C LYS A 19 -1.74 -6.70 -4.64
N LEU A 20 -1.35 -7.86 -4.10
CA LEU A 20 -2.03 -8.52 -2.98
C LEU A 20 -2.00 -7.66 -1.71
N GLN A 21 -0.83 -7.14 -1.30
CA GLN A 21 -0.76 -6.30 -0.10
C GLN A 21 -1.58 -5.01 -0.26
N ILE A 22 -1.57 -4.39 -1.45
CA ILE A 22 -2.40 -3.20 -1.75
C ILE A 22 -3.89 -3.55 -1.66
N ALA A 23 -4.31 -4.69 -2.21
CA ALA A 23 -5.70 -5.12 -2.16
C ALA A 23 -6.18 -5.36 -0.72
N LEU A 24 -5.37 -6.04 0.09
CA LEU A 24 -5.64 -6.26 1.52
C LEU A 24 -5.74 -4.94 2.28
N LEU A 25 -4.80 -4.03 2.05
CA LEU A 25 -4.79 -2.70 2.67
C LEU A 25 -6.05 -1.91 2.31
N ASN A 26 -6.40 -1.84 1.03
CA ASN A 26 -7.60 -1.14 0.55
C ASN A 26 -8.88 -1.74 1.13
N ASN A 27 -8.96 -3.06 1.25
CA ASN A 27 -10.09 -3.72 1.87
C ASN A 27 -10.20 -3.35 3.36
N THR A 28 -9.10 -3.41 4.09
CA THR A 28 -9.06 -3.02 5.51
C THR A 28 -9.43 -1.55 5.71
N LEU A 29 -8.96 -0.65 4.86
CA LEU A 29 -9.34 0.78 4.92
C LEU A 29 -10.85 0.98 4.71
N LYS A 30 -11.45 0.25 3.76
CA LYS A 30 -12.91 0.28 3.53
C LYS A 30 -13.70 -0.25 4.73
N ILE A 31 -13.24 -1.33 5.35
CA ILE A 31 -13.85 -1.89 6.55
C ILE A 31 -13.71 -0.91 7.72
N LYS A 32 -12.51 -0.36 7.94
CA LYS A 32 -12.21 0.63 8.97
C LYS A 32 -13.15 1.83 8.88
N ALA A 33 -13.37 2.37 7.67
CA ALA A 33 -14.24 3.52 7.45
C ALA A 33 -15.70 3.31 7.90
N ASN A 34 -16.17 2.06 7.98
CA ASN A 34 -17.53 1.71 8.38
C ASN A 34 -17.60 0.98 9.74
N SER A 35 -16.46 0.83 10.43
CA SER A 35 -16.40 0.08 11.68
C SER A 35 -16.74 0.95 12.88
N LYS A 36 -17.34 0.34 13.90
CA LYS A 36 -17.57 0.97 15.20
C LYS A 36 -16.28 1.14 16.02
N ASN A 37 -15.23 0.38 15.69
CA ASN A 37 -13.94 0.37 16.38
C ASN A 37 -12.80 0.43 15.33
N PRO A 38 -12.61 1.57 14.64
CA PRO A 38 -11.64 1.71 13.55
C PRO A 38 -10.17 1.52 13.97
N GLU A 39 -9.84 1.80 15.23
CA GLU A 39 -8.49 1.68 15.80
C GLU A 39 -7.96 0.23 15.77
N LYS A 40 -8.84 -0.77 15.78
CA LYS A 40 -8.45 -2.19 15.73
C LYS A 40 -7.76 -2.58 14.42
N TYR A 41 -7.87 -1.75 13.38
CA TYR A 41 -7.29 -2.02 12.08
C TYR A 41 -5.94 -1.32 11.87
N ASP A 42 -5.54 -0.43 12.77
CA ASP A 42 -4.33 0.40 12.60
C ASP A 42 -3.06 -0.44 12.59
N GLU A 43 -2.95 -1.43 13.48
CA GLU A 43 -1.84 -2.37 13.50
C GLU A 43 -1.75 -3.15 12.19
N TYR A 44 -2.87 -3.73 11.73
CA TYR A 44 -2.93 -4.45 10.47
C TYR A 44 -2.55 -3.56 9.28
N ILE A 45 -3.05 -2.32 9.23
CA ILE A 45 -2.71 -1.34 8.19
C ILE A 45 -1.20 -1.08 8.21
N GLY A 46 -0.63 -0.84 9.39
CA GLY A 46 0.81 -0.65 9.58
C GLY A 46 1.64 -1.81 9.02
N GLU A 47 1.29 -3.04 9.39
CA GLU A 47 1.98 -4.23 8.89
C GLU A 47 1.93 -4.37 7.36
N ARG A 48 0.80 -4.02 6.72
CA ARG A 48 0.70 -4.11 5.25
C ARG A 48 1.56 -3.05 4.56
N ILE A 49 1.61 -1.83 5.10
CA ILE A 49 2.47 -0.77 4.58
C ILE A 49 3.94 -1.16 4.74
N GLU A 50 4.32 -1.74 5.89
CA GLU A 50 5.68 -2.21 6.13
C GLU A 50 6.09 -3.34 5.18
N LYS A 51 5.20 -4.31 4.94
CA LYS A 51 5.43 -5.36 3.92
C LYS A 51 5.66 -4.76 2.54
N ILE A 52 4.86 -3.78 2.12
CA ILE A 52 5.04 -3.11 0.84
C ILE A 52 6.40 -2.37 0.79
N ARG A 53 6.82 -1.73 1.88
CA ARG A 53 8.14 -1.08 1.98
C ARG A 53 9.28 -2.07 1.84
N ASN A 54 9.19 -3.22 2.49
CA ASN A 54 10.19 -4.27 2.43
C ASN A 54 10.27 -4.86 1.02
N LEU A 55 9.12 -5.07 0.36
CA LEU A 55 9.07 -5.50 -1.04
C LEU A 55 9.72 -4.48 -1.97
N LEU A 56 9.50 -3.18 -1.75
CA LEU A 56 10.09 -2.10 -2.57
C LEU A 56 11.51 -1.71 -2.18
N ASP A 57 12.06 -2.30 -1.12
CA ASP A 57 13.34 -1.93 -0.51
C ASP A 57 13.46 -0.40 -0.32
N THR A 58 12.48 0.18 0.38
CA THR A 58 12.45 1.64 0.55
C THR A 58 11.91 2.13 1.89
N THR A 59 12.67 3.06 2.48
CA THR A 59 12.28 3.85 3.65
C THR A 59 11.69 5.21 3.25
N ALA A 60 11.81 5.61 1.98
CA ALA A 60 11.28 6.87 1.49
C ALA A 60 9.75 6.83 1.34
N LYS A 61 9.13 7.99 1.15
CA LYS A 61 7.76 8.06 0.62
C LYS A 61 7.76 7.52 -0.80
N PHE A 62 6.74 6.75 -1.15
CA PHE A 62 6.60 6.12 -2.45
C PHE A 62 5.16 6.10 -2.98
N THR A 63 5.06 5.99 -4.30
CA THR A 63 3.83 5.76 -5.07
C THR A 63 4.06 4.57 -5.99
N ILE A 64 3.06 3.70 -6.08
CA ILE A 64 3.04 2.52 -6.96
C ILE A 64 2.05 2.79 -8.09
N THR A 65 2.51 2.62 -9.33
CA THR A 65 1.69 2.81 -10.53
C THR A 65 1.58 1.51 -11.32
N ASP A 66 0.52 1.38 -12.13
CA ASP A 66 0.34 0.38 -13.17
C ASP A 66 0.11 1.14 -14.48
N GLY A 67 1.19 1.42 -15.20
CA GLY A 67 1.19 2.43 -16.26
C GLY A 67 0.81 3.81 -15.72
N ASP A 68 -0.23 4.42 -16.30
CA ASP A 68 -0.74 5.73 -15.88
C ASP A 68 -1.64 5.68 -14.63
N LYS A 69 -1.98 4.48 -14.14
CA LYS A 69 -2.90 4.31 -13.02
C LYS A 69 -2.12 4.25 -11.70
N VAL A 70 -2.44 5.13 -10.76
CA VAL A 70 -1.94 5.01 -9.38
C VAL A 70 -2.66 3.87 -8.67
N LEU A 71 -1.92 2.88 -8.20
CA LEU A 71 -2.44 1.78 -7.37
C LEU A 71 -2.42 2.14 -5.89
N TYR A 72 -1.38 2.83 -5.44
CA TYR A 72 -1.17 3.17 -4.04
C TYR A 72 -0.21 4.35 -3.90
N SER A 73 -0.47 5.23 -2.92
CA SER A 73 0.49 6.25 -2.52
C SER A 73 0.60 6.30 -1.00
N SER A 74 1.82 6.16 -0.50
CA SER A 74 2.13 6.29 0.93
C SER A 74 1.98 7.71 1.47
N GLU A 75 1.76 8.72 0.60
CA GLU A 75 1.49 10.09 1.03
C GLU A 75 0.03 10.33 1.38
N ILE A 76 -0.89 9.59 0.76
CA ILE A 76 -2.33 9.79 0.90
C ILE A 76 -2.85 9.21 2.22
N ILE A 77 -2.05 8.40 2.92
CA ILE A 77 -2.32 7.99 4.31
C ILE A 77 -1.86 9.09 5.27
N LYS A 78 -2.37 10.30 5.08
CA LYS A 78 -2.44 11.32 6.13
C LYS A 78 -3.84 11.89 6.14
N ASN A 79 -4.50 11.72 7.28
CA ASN A 79 -5.74 12.33 7.73
C ASN A 79 -7.03 11.60 7.30
N SER A 80 -7.48 10.72 8.18
CA SER A 80 -8.88 10.68 8.62
C SER A 80 -8.89 10.47 10.13
#